data_AF-A0A967Z329-F1
#
_entry.id   AF-A0A967Z329-F1
#
_cell.length_a   1.000
_cell.length_b   1.000
_cell.length_c   1.000
_cell.angle_alpha   90.00
_cell.angle_beta   90.00
_cell.angle_gamma   90.00
#
_symmetry.space_group_name_H-M   'P 1'
#
loop_
_entity.id
_entity.type
_entity.pdbx_description
1 polymer ?
#
loop_
_entity_poly.entity_id
_entity_poly.type
_entity_poly.pdbx_seq_one_letter_code
_entity_poly.pdbx_strand_id
1 'polypeptide(L)' 'EFRVSAGMELYVMGSDGRNRRQLTQNEVYDSAPHWSPEGTKIAFASRRTGNYEIHIMDANGENERQLTFSQK' A
#
# COMPACT_ATOMS: atom_id res chain seq x y z
N GLU A 1 10.97 -2.24 20.13
CA GLU A 1 11.09 -3.49 19.37
C GLU A 1 11.52 -3.15 17.95
N PHE A 2 12.54 -3.81 17.40
CA PHE A 2 12.94 -3.64 16.00
C PHE A 2 12.13 -4.62 15.16
N ARG A 3 11.12 -4.13 14.44
CA ARG A 3 10.42 -4.90 13.42
C ARG A 3 11.23 -4.83 12.13
N VAL A 4 11.86 -5.93 11.75
CA VAL A 4 12.41 -6.08 10.41
C VAL A 4 11.23 -6.39 9.49
N SER A 5 10.76 -5.40 8.73
CA SER A 5 9.82 -5.64 7.63
C SER A 5 10.57 -6.39 6.53
N ALA A 6 10.36 -7.70 6.42
CA ALA A 6 10.89 -8.49 5.30
C ALA A 6 10.08 -8.27 3.99
N GLY A 7 9.04 -7.45 4.05
CA GLY A 7 8.13 -7.12 2.96
C GLY A 7 8.53 -5.89 2.14
N MET A 8 8.00 -5.78 0.93
CA MET A 8 8.04 -4.56 0.13
C MET A 8 6.95 -3.60 0.61
N GLU A 9 7.29 -2.34 0.83
CA GLU A 9 6.39 -1.34 1.38
C GLU A 9 6.19 -0.18 0.39
N LEU A 10 5.03 0.47 0.48
CA LEU A 10 4.69 1.63 -0.34
C LEU A 10 5.12 2.93 0.32
N TYR A 11 5.71 3.81 -0.49
CA TYR A 11 6.08 5.16 -0.10
C TYR A 11 5.52 6.16 -1.12
N VAL A 12 5.18 7.36 -0.65
CA VAL A 12 4.92 8.52 -1.49
C VAL A 12 6.01 9.57 -1.27
N MET A 13 6.30 10.35 -2.30
CA MET A 13 7.21 11.49 -2.24
C MET A 13 6.77 12.54 -3.25
N GLY A 14 7.17 13.79 -3.03
CA GLY A 14 7.03 14.85 -4.03
C GLY A 14 7.81 14.50 -5.30
N SER A 15 7.35 15.02 -6.43
CA SER A 15 8.03 14.85 -7.73
C SER A 15 9.45 15.41 -7.76
N ASP A 16 9.76 16.31 -6.82
CA ASP A 16 11.08 16.90 -6.61
C ASP A 16 12.03 16.02 -5.77
N GLY A 17 11.60 14.83 -5.36
CA GLY A 17 12.41 13.95 -4.52
C GLY A 17 12.15 14.11 -3.01
N ARG A 18 11.40 15.13 -2.59
CA ARG A 18 11.28 15.51 -1.17
C ARG A 18 10.02 14.92 -0.51
N ASN A 19 9.87 15.14 0.80
CA ASN A 19 8.68 14.77 1.56
C ASN A 19 8.30 13.28 1.47
N ARG A 20 9.32 12.40 1.49
CA ARG A 20 9.10 10.95 1.48
C ARG A 20 8.33 10.53 2.73
N ARG A 21 7.23 9.80 2.54
CA ARG A 21 6.38 9.27 3.61
C ARG A 21 6.01 7.83 3.33
N GLN A 22 6.10 7.00 4.36
CA GLN A 22 5.67 5.61 4.31
C GLN A 22 4.15 5.53 4.36
N LEU A 23 3.54 4.72 3.50
CA LEU A 23 2.09 4.52 3.43
C LEU A 23 1.67 3.19 4.07
N THR A 24 2.49 2.15 3.91
CA THR A 24 2.23 0.82 4.46
C THR A 24 3.36 0.44 5.41
N GLN A 25 3.01 -0.25 6.50
CA GLN A 25 3.99 -0.77 7.45
C GLN A 25 3.49 -2.11 7.99
N ASN A 26 3.96 -3.20 7.39
CA ASN A 26 3.58 -4.55 7.75
C ASN A 26 4.74 -5.53 7.45
N GLU A 27 4.43 -6.83 7.42
CA GLU A 27 5.42 -7.89 7.25
C GLU A 27 5.24 -8.65 5.91
N VAL A 28 4.43 -8.10 4.99
CA VAL A 28 4.12 -8.72 3.70
C VAL A 28 4.48 -7.81 2.52
N TYR A 29 4.31 -8.32 1.30
CA TYR A 29 4.61 -7.58 0.09
C TYR A 29 3.42 -6.73 -0.38
N ASP A 30 3.62 -5.42 -0.39
CA ASP A 30 2.76 -4.44 -1.03
C ASP A 30 3.43 -3.92 -2.31
N SER A 31 2.69 -3.90 -3.42
CA SER A 31 3.28 -3.62 -4.73
C SER A 31 2.26 -3.07 -5.74
N ALA A 32 2.77 -2.66 -6.91
CA ALA A 32 1.98 -2.16 -8.03
C ALA A 32 0.98 -1.04 -7.65
N PRO A 33 1.42 0.04 -6.98
CA PRO A 33 0.52 1.13 -6.63
C PRO A 33 0.04 1.88 -7.86
N HIS A 34 -1.21 2.32 -7.85
CA HIS A 34 -1.78 3.21 -8.85
C HIS A 34 -2.67 4.27 -8.18
N TRP A 35 -2.46 5.52 -8.56
CA TRP A 35 -3.26 6.66 -8.10
C TRP A 35 -4.63 6.69 -8.77
N SER A 36 -5.66 7.11 -8.04
CA SER A 36 -6.92 7.52 -8.66
C SER A 36 -6.71 8.79 -9.50
N PRO A 37 -7.51 9.04 -10.55
CA PRO A 37 -7.35 10.20 -11.42
C PRO A 37 -7.35 11.55 -10.67
N GLU A 38 -8.17 11.65 -9.63
CA GLU A 38 -8.27 12.82 -8.75
C GLU A 38 -7.16 12.87 -7.68
N GLY A 39 -6.28 11.88 -7.60
CA GLY A 39 -5.14 11.83 -6.68
C GLY A 39 -5.50 11.62 -5.22
N THR A 40 -6.75 11.26 -4.90
CA THR A 40 -7.20 11.11 -3.50
C THR A 40 -7.04 9.69 -2.95
N LYS A 41 -6.88 8.69 -3.83
CA LYS A 41 -6.77 7.28 -3.44
C LYS A 41 -5.63 6.57 -4.15
N ILE A 42 -5.19 5.47 -3.56
CA ILE A 42 -4.18 4.57 -4.12
C ILE A 42 -4.74 3.15 -4.08
N ALA A 43 -4.81 2.49 -5.23
CA ALA A 43 -5.04 1.05 -5.33
C ALA A 43 -3.69 0.31 -5.41
N PHE A 44 -3.57 -0.84 -4.76
CA PHE A 44 -2.32 -1.61 -4.75
C PHE A 44 -2.57 -3.09 -4.48
N ALA A 45 -1.61 -3.94 -4.83
CA ALA A 45 -1.66 -5.37 -4.56
C ALA A 45 -0.96 -5.68 -3.22
N SER A 46 -1.61 -6.46 -2.36
CA SER A 46 -1.09 -6.84 -1.04
C SER A 46 -1.26 -8.33 -0.74
N ARG A 47 -0.30 -8.93 -0.02
CA ARG A 47 -0.36 -10.35 0.42
C ARG A 47 -0.83 -10.56 1.86
N ARG A 48 -1.50 -9.56 2.47
CA ARG A 48 -1.87 -9.60 3.90
C ARG A 48 -2.75 -10.79 4.28
N THR A 49 -3.48 -11.37 3.31
CA THR A 49 -4.38 -12.51 3.52
C THR A 49 -3.85 -13.84 2.98
N GLY A 50 -2.58 -13.88 2.56
CA GLY A 50 -1.92 -15.07 2.00
C GLY A 50 -1.84 -15.08 0.47
N ASN A 51 -2.87 -14.56 -0.21
CA ASN A 51 -2.90 -14.32 -1.66
C ASN A 51 -2.71 -12.83 -1.97
N TYR A 52 -2.31 -12.50 -3.20
CA TYR A 52 -2.34 -11.12 -3.66
C TYR A 52 -3.80 -10.69 -3.86
N GLU A 53 -4.21 -9.68 -3.11
CA GLU A 53 -5.50 -9.04 -3.23
C GLU A 53 -5.33 -7.56 -3.55
N ILE A 54 -6.35 -6.97 -4.15
CA ILE A 54 -6.38 -5.52 -4.40
C ILE A 54 -6.89 -4.82 -3.15
N HIS A 55 -6.10 -3.88 -2.67
CA HIS A 55 -6.44 -2.98 -1.57
C HIS A 55 -6.55 -1.56 -2.11
N ILE A 56 -7.31 -0.72 -1.41
CA ILE A 56 -7.39 0.70 -1.66
C ILE A 56 -7.21 1.45 -0.34
N MET A 57 -6.49 2.57 -0.38
CA MET A 57 -6.34 3.50 0.75
C MET A 57 -6.44 4.93 0.25
N ASP A 58 -6.59 5.88 1.17
CA ASP A 58 -6.46 7.30 0.85
C ASP A 58 -4.99 7.64 0.55
N ALA A 59 -4.77 8.72 -0.21
CA ALA A 59 -3.45 9.23 -0.58
C ALA A 59 -2.53 9.49 0.63
N ASN A 60 -3.13 9.78 1.78
CA ASN A 60 -2.45 9.97 3.05
C ASN A 60 -2.09 8.64 3.76
N GLY A 61 -2.39 7.48 3.19
CA GLY A 61 -2.15 6.16 3.77
C GLY A 61 -3.20 5.72 4.80
N GLU A 62 -4.25 6.50 5.01
CA GLU A 62 -5.35 6.15 5.93
C GLU A 62 -6.46 5.38 5.22
N ASN A 63 -7.41 4.86 6.00
CA ASN A 63 -8.63 4.23 5.51
C ASN A 63 -8.41 3.08 4.52
N GLU A 64 -7.36 2.28 4.75
CA GLU A 64 -7.10 1.09 3.94
C GLU A 64 -8.26 0.09 4.05
N ARG A 65 -8.70 -0.43 2.92
CA ARG A 65 -9.64 -1.56 2.84
C ARG A 65 -9.33 -2.48 1.67
N GLN A 66 -9.56 -3.77 1.87
CA GLN A 66 -9.46 -4.79 0.82
C GLN A 66 -10.68 -4.73 -0.12
N LEU A 67 -10.45 -4.88 -1.43
CA LEU A 67 -11.47 -4.83 -2.48
C LEU A 67 -11.79 -6.18 -3.11
N THR A 68 -10.79 -7.08 -3.21
CA THR A 68 -10.97 -8.41 -3.80
C THR A 68 -10.76 -9.50 -2.76
N PHE A 69 -11.38 -10.66 -2.98
CA PHE A 69 -11.28 -11.80 -2.09
C PHE A 69 -11.16 -13.08 -2.93
N SER A 70 -10.04 -13.76 -2.80
CA SER A 70 -9.88 -15.12 -3.31
C SER A 70 -10.76 -16.08 -2.50
N GLN A 71 -11.37 -17.03 -3.21
CA GLN A 71 -12.02 -18.17 -2.56
C GLN A 71 -10.92 -19.09 -2.01
N LYS A 72 -11.09 -19.55 -0.78
CA LYS A 72 -10.18 -20.52 -0.15
C LYS A 72 -10.40 -21.92 -0.70
#